data_AF-T2JP56-F1
#
_entry.id   AF-T2JP56-F1
#
_cell.length_a   1.000
_cell.length_b   1.000
_cell.length_c   1.000
_cell.angle_alpha   90.00
_cell.angle_beta   90.00
_cell.angle_gamma   90.00
#
_symmetry.space_group_name_H-M   'P 1'
#
loop_
_entity.id
_entity.type
_entity.pdbx_description
1 polymer ?
#
loop_
_entity_poly.entity_id
_entity_poly.type
_entity_poly.pdbx_seq_one_letter_code
_entity_poly.pdbx_strand_id
1 'polypeptide(L)'
;MIHPHFKTILGIISGTIFLSSPLLALNVGNNQTLFNHSPQLLDTVTTLSRIRVQGATYYFTVHLPMNVGESLQQLTLQQTQGLETIYFYLDDTIAFEGRPVNRDNELNIARVKRNLDNNTIAVIFDPPYPSRKNFYYCHETQK
;
A
#
# COMPACT_ATOMS: atom_id res chain seq x y z
N MET A 1 43.48 -41.62 49.57
CA MET A 1 44.07 -42.46 48.51
C MET A 1 43.10 -42.48 47.34
N ILE A 2 43.54 -41.90 46.22
CA ILE A 2 42.97 -41.85 44.85
C ILE A 2 41.67 -41.05 44.61
N HIS A 3 41.85 -39.90 43.94
CA HIS A 3 40.82 -39.02 43.37
C HIS A 3 40.31 -39.55 42.01
N PRO A 4 39.01 -39.46 41.68
CA PRO A 4 38.58 -39.45 40.29
C PRO A 4 38.41 -38.00 39.80
N HIS A 5 39.18 -37.68 38.77
CA HIS A 5 39.23 -36.40 38.08
C HIS A 5 38.26 -36.44 36.89
N PHE A 6 37.04 -35.92 37.04
CA PHE A 6 36.10 -35.76 35.92
C PHE A 6 36.18 -34.34 35.36
N LYS A 7 36.88 -34.21 34.22
CA LYS A 7 36.86 -33.03 33.36
C LYS A 7 35.62 -33.14 32.46
N THR A 8 34.62 -32.29 32.65
CA THR A 8 33.49 -32.17 31.71
C THR A 8 33.51 -30.79 31.06
N ILE A 9 33.48 -30.83 29.74
CA ILE A 9 33.73 -29.75 28.77
C ILE A 9 32.63 -28.68 28.85
N LEU A 10 33.04 -27.42 28.96
CA LEU A 10 32.17 -26.26 28.87
C LEU A 10 31.67 -26.12 27.42
N GLY A 11 30.46 -26.61 27.13
CA GLY A 11 29.80 -26.38 25.85
C GLY A 11 29.29 -24.94 25.78
N ILE A 12 29.94 -24.10 24.99
CA ILE A 12 29.46 -22.75 24.70
C ILE A 12 28.25 -22.90 23.76
N ILE A 13 27.04 -22.82 24.31
CA ILE A 13 25.82 -22.66 23.51
C ILE A 13 25.86 -21.23 22.98
N SER A 14 26.38 -21.07 21.76
CA SER A 14 26.34 -19.80 21.05
C SER A 14 24.91 -19.59 20.55
N GLY A 15 24.08 -19.01 21.41
CA GLY A 15 22.73 -18.57 21.04
C GLY A 15 22.83 -17.30 20.22
N THR A 16 22.65 -17.40 18.90
CA THR A 16 22.56 -16.24 18.01
C THR A 16 21.25 -15.50 18.33
N ILE A 17 21.33 -14.43 19.11
CA ILE A 17 20.21 -13.53 19.34
C ILE A 17 20.01 -12.73 18.06
N PHE A 18 18.99 -13.08 17.25
CA PHE A 18 18.50 -12.19 16.20
C PHE A 18 17.90 -10.96 16.89
N LEU A 19 18.68 -9.87 16.99
CA LEU A 19 18.12 -8.56 17.31
C LEU A 19 17.27 -8.13 16.11
N SER A 20 15.97 -8.46 16.15
CA SER A 20 14.98 -7.77 15.33
C SER A 20 14.93 -6.32 15.83
N SER A 21 15.53 -5.39 15.10
CA SER A 21 15.31 -3.97 15.35
C SER A 21 13.81 -3.67 15.23
N PRO A 22 13.17 -3.03 16.22
CA PRO A 22 11.78 -2.61 16.06
C PRO A 22 11.71 -1.63 14.89
N LEU A 23 10.79 -1.85 13.95
CA LEU A 23 10.47 -0.83 12.95
C LEU A 23 10.00 0.42 13.72
N LEU A 24 10.83 1.46 13.72
CA LEU A 24 10.48 2.73 14.34
C LEU A 24 9.47 3.44 13.43
N ALA A 25 8.20 3.46 13.83
CA ALA A 25 7.22 4.39 13.29
C ALA A 25 7.43 5.76 13.95
N LEU A 26 7.73 6.79 13.16
CA LEU A 26 7.88 8.16 13.67
C LEU A 26 6.48 8.81 13.73
N ASN A 27 5.99 9.07 14.93
CA ASN A 27 4.76 9.85 15.14
C ASN A 27 5.11 11.35 15.06
N VAL A 28 4.51 12.06 14.10
CA VAL A 28 4.84 13.48 13.82
C VAL A 28 3.87 14.45 14.52
N GLY A 29 3.04 13.95 15.44
CA GLY A 29 1.93 14.69 16.01
C GLY A 29 0.67 14.61 15.14
N ASN A 30 -0.47 15.10 15.69
CA ASN A 30 -1.79 15.03 15.05
C ASN A 30 -2.26 13.62 14.65
N ASN A 31 -1.77 12.58 15.34
CA ASN A 31 -2.10 11.18 15.07
C ASN A 31 -1.68 10.68 13.67
N GLN A 32 -0.68 11.33 13.06
CA GLN A 32 -0.11 10.95 11.78
C GLN A 32 1.23 10.26 12.00
N THR A 33 1.39 9.10 11.36
CA THR A 33 2.64 8.35 11.30
C THR A 33 3.27 8.49 9.92
N LEU A 34 4.59 8.59 9.86
CA LEU A 34 5.31 8.60 8.59
C LEU A 34 5.63 7.18 8.15
N PHE A 35 5.45 6.95 6.85
CA PHE A 35 6.02 5.78 6.21
C PHE A 35 7.52 5.93 6.06
N ASN A 36 8.27 4.86 6.33
CA ASN A 36 9.70 4.80 6.03
C ASN A 36 10.00 4.87 4.53
N HIS A 37 9.05 4.44 3.69
CA HIS A 37 9.10 4.54 2.24
C HIS A 37 7.75 4.97 1.68
N SER A 38 7.75 5.79 0.63
CA SER A 38 6.52 6.18 -0.03
C SER A 38 5.90 5.00 -0.81
N PRO A 39 4.56 4.90 -0.88
CA PRO A 39 3.89 4.04 -1.84
C PRO A 39 4.32 4.38 -3.27
N GLN A 40 4.45 3.37 -4.13
CA GLN A 40 4.89 3.55 -5.52
C GLN A 40 3.77 3.19 -6.48
N LEU A 41 3.51 4.06 -7.46
CA LEU A 41 2.67 3.74 -8.60
C LEU A 41 3.50 2.95 -9.61
N LEU A 42 3.22 1.65 -9.75
CA LEU A 42 3.97 0.76 -10.64
C LEU A 42 3.45 0.78 -12.07
N ASP A 43 2.14 0.86 -12.24
CA ASP A 43 1.50 0.76 -13.56
C ASP A 43 0.12 1.43 -13.56
N THR A 44 -0.28 1.87 -14.75
CA THR A 44 -1.62 2.41 -15.02
C THR A 44 -2.11 1.82 -16.35
N VAL A 45 -3.17 1.02 -16.30
CA VAL A 45 -3.76 0.40 -17.50
C VAL A 45 -5.20 0.83 -17.66
N THR A 46 -5.69 0.89 -18.90
CA THR A 46 -7.08 1.24 -19.22
C THR A 46 -7.72 0.19 -20.11
N THR A 47 -9.03 -0.05 -19.94
CA THR A 47 -9.79 -0.98 -20.78
C THR A 47 -9.95 -0.48 -22.21
N LEU A 48 -9.89 0.84 -22.43
CA LEU A 48 -10.12 1.48 -23.73
C LEU A 48 -8.98 2.44 -24.06
N SER A 49 -8.28 2.18 -25.17
CA SER A 49 -7.06 2.93 -25.57
C SER A 49 -7.33 4.19 -26.40
N ARG A 50 -8.59 4.63 -26.49
CA ARG A 50 -9.01 5.78 -27.28
C ARG A 50 -9.19 7.01 -26.39
N ILE A 51 -8.92 8.19 -26.94
CA ILE A 51 -9.15 9.47 -26.24
C ILE A 51 -10.65 9.76 -26.12
N ARG A 52 -11.07 10.36 -24.99
CA ARG A 52 -12.44 10.80 -24.73
C ARG A 52 -13.51 9.71 -24.90
N VAL A 53 -13.17 8.46 -24.56
CA VAL A 53 -14.11 7.34 -24.62
C VAL A 53 -14.76 7.12 -23.27
N GLN A 54 -16.08 6.96 -23.31
CA GLN A 54 -16.93 6.70 -22.15
C GLN A 54 -16.77 5.25 -21.68
N GLY A 55 -16.93 5.02 -20.37
CA GLY A 55 -16.85 3.68 -19.78
C GLY A 55 -15.43 3.07 -19.79
N ALA A 56 -14.39 3.90 -19.91
CA ALA A 56 -13.02 3.43 -19.74
C ALA A 56 -12.77 3.19 -18.24
N THR A 57 -12.30 2.00 -17.89
CA THR A 57 -11.87 1.69 -16.52
C THR A 57 -10.37 1.82 -16.44
N TYR A 58 -9.89 2.69 -15.55
CA TYR A 58 -8.47 2.89 -15.28
C TYR A 58 -8.09 2.09 -14.03
N TYR A 59 -7.11 1.20 -14.17
CA TYR A 59 -6.54 0.43 -13.08
C TYR A 59 -5.17 1.00 -12.73
N PHE A 60 -4.98 1.34 -11.46
CA PHE A 60 -3.73 1.81 -10.91
C PHE A 60 -3.14 0.71 -10.03
N THR A 61 -1.89 0.34 -10.31
CA THR A 61 -1.17 -0.68 -9.54
C THR A 61 -0.26 0.01 -8.54
N VAL A 62 -0.53 -0.16 -7.24
CA VAL A 62 0.24 0.47 -6.17
C VAL A 62 1.02 -0.58 -5.41
N HIS A 63 2.32 -0.34 -5.27
CA HIS A 63 3.17 -1.09 -4.37
C HIS A 63 3.32 -0.36 -3.04
N LEU A 64 2.92 -1.04 -1.97
CA LEU A 64 3.22 -0.63 -0.61
C LEU A 64 4.31 -1.56 -0.05
N PRO A 65 5.57 -1.10 0.06
CA PRO A 65 6.67 -1.92 0.53
C PRO A 65 6.41 -2.48 1.94
N MET A 66 6.74 -3.74 2.20
CA MET A 66 6.46 -4.40 3.49
C MET A 66 7.14 -3.73 4.70
N ASN A 67 8.18 -2.93 4.45
CA ASN A 67 8.97 -2.23 5.45
C ASN A 67 8.52 -0.77 5.70
N VAL A 68 7.32 -0.36 5.27
CA VAL A 68 6.83 1.01 5.53
C VAL A 68 6.46 1.28 6.99
N GLY A 69 6.38 0.26 7.84
CA GLY A 69 6.20 0.38 9.29
C GLY A 69 4.75 0.50 9.75
N GLU A 70 3.85 1.02 8.92
CA GLU A 70 2.48 1.35 9.29
C GLU A 70 1.48 0.91 8.21
N SER A 71 0.20 0.80 8.59
CA SER A 71 -0.89 0.49 7.63
C SER A 71 -1.30 1.73 6.84
N LEU A 72 -1.66 1.54 5.57
CA LEU A 72 -2.12 2.62 4.69
C LEU A 72 -3.59 2.93 4.92
N GLN A 73 -3.87 4.08 5.53
CA GLN A 73 -5.23 4.57 5.72
C GLN A 73 -5.74 5.37 4.51
N GLN A 74 -4.87 6.16 3.87
CA GLN A 74 -5.26 7.02 2.75
C GLN A 74 -4.22 7.00 1.64
N LEU A 75 -4.69 6.81 0.41
CA LEU A 75 -3.92 7.01 -0.81
C LEU A 75 -4.44 8.26 -1.53
N THR A 76 -3.55 9.14 -1.96
CA THR A 76 -3.93 10.33 -2.76
C THR A 76 -3.28 10.26 -4.13
N LEU A 77 -4.11 10.22 -5.17
CA LEU A 77 -3.68 10.34 -6.56
C LEU A 77 -3.77 11.80 -6.98
N GLN A 78 -2.63 12.35 -7.40
CA GLN A 78 -2.54 13.66 -8.03
C GLN A 78 -2.60 13.46 -9.54
N GLN A 79 -3.66 13.98 -10.19
CA GLN A 79 -3.63 14.09 -11.64
C GLN A 79 -2.74 15.28 -12.00
N THR A 80 -1.64 15.02 -12.70
CA THR A 80 -0.78 16.09 -13.24
C THR A 80 -1.50 16.79 -14.39
N GLN A 81 -1.18 18.07 -14.62
CA GLN A 81 -1.79 18.84 -15.70
C GLN A 81 -1.48 18.18 -17.06
N GLY A 82 -2.54 17.74 -17.73
CA GLY A 82 -2.54 17.37 -19.13
C GLY A 82 -3.44 18.32 -19.92
N LEU A 83 -3.68 18.00 -21.20
CA LEU A 83 -4.62 18.76 -22.03
C LEU A 83 -6.06 18.69 -21.48
N GLU A 84 -6.40 17.66 -20.69
CA GLU A 84 -7.73 17.43 -20.13
C GLU A 84 -7.64 16.82 -18.72
N THR A 85 -8.63 17.14 -17.88
CA THR A 85 -8.87 16.47 -16.60
C THR A 85 -9.78 15.27 -16.80
N ILE A 86 -9.37 14.09 -16.32
CA ILE A 86 -10.20 12.88 -16.40
C ILE A 86 -11.16 12.87 -15.22
N TYR A 87 -12.46 12.89 -15.49
CA TYR A 87 -13.50 12.76 -14.48
C TYR A 87 -13.83 11.27 -14.26
N PHE A 88 -13.90 10.84 -13.00
CA PHE A 88 -14.17 9.45 -12.63
C PHE A 88 -15.47 9.30 -11.82
N TYR A 89 -16.19 8.20 -11.98
CA TYR A 89 -17.27 7.76 -11.10
C TYR A 89 -16.63 7.27 -9.81
N LEU A 90 -16.54 8.17 -8.81
CA LEU A 90 -15.85 7.86 -7.56
C LEU A 90 -16.57 6.79 -6.75
N ASP A 91 -17.90 6.69 -6.88
CA ASP A 91 -18.72 5.69 -6.19
C ASP A 91 -18.48 4.26 -6.73
N ASP A 92 -17.98 4.13 -7.96
CA ASP A 92 -17.63 2.85 -8.58
C ASP A 92 -16.16 2.47 -8.34
N THR A 93 -15.48 3.18 -7.45
CA THR A 93 -14.10 2.87 -7.11
C THR A 93 -14.04 1.58 -6.29
N ILE A 94 -13.26 0.63 -6.76
CA ILE A 94 -12.96 -0.60 -6.02
C ILE A 94 -11.45 -0.73 -5.83
N ALA A 95 -11.05 -1.40 -4.76
CA ALA A 95 -9.67 -1.77 -4.50
C ALA A 95 -9.57 -3.27 -4.21
N PHE A 96 -8.52 -3.92 -4.68
CA PHE A 96 -8.35 -5.36 -4.55
C PHE A 96 -6.88 -5.78 -4.69
N GLU A 97 -6.53 -6.95 -4.17
CA GLU A 97 -5.27 -7.63 -4.47
C GLU A 97 -5.40 -8.48 -5.76
N GLY A 98 -4.29 -8.83 -6.42
CA GLY A 98 -4.32 -9.74 -7.58
C GLY A 98 -3.99 -9.06 -8.92
N ARG A 99 -4.84 -9.19 -9.93
CA ARG A 99 -4.74 -8.47 -11.23
C ARG A 99 -6.14 -8.08 -11.73
N PRO A 100 -6.30 -7.10 -12.63
CA PRO A 100 -7.62 -6.71 -13.14
C PRO A 100 -8.47 -7.88 -13.68
N VAL A 101 -7.84 -8.86 -14.34
CA VAL A 101 -8.50 -10.06 -14.89
C VAL A 101 -8.71 -11.19 -13.89
N ASN A 102 -8.04 -11.14 -12.74
CA ASN A 102 -8.16 -12.12 -11.66
C ASN A 102 -8.08 -11.37 -10.33
N ARG A 103 -9.21 -10.78 -9.95
CA ARG A 103 -9.33 -9.98 -8.73
C ARG A 103 -9.42 -10.95 -7.57
N ASP A 104 -8.48 -10.83 -6.65
CA ASP A 104 -8.47 -11.56 -5.39
C ASP A 104 -9.04 -10.64 -4.28
N ASN A 105 -8.52 -10.74 -3.05
CA ASN A 105 -9.01 -10.06 -1.85
C ASN A 105 -9.41 -8.59 -2.09
N GLU A 106 -10.72 -8.32 -2.08
CA GLU A 106 -11.25 -6.96 -2.16
C GLU A 106 -10.93 -6.20 -0.86
N LEU A 107 -10.53 -4.95 -1.01
CA LEU A 107 -10.17 -4.05 0.07
C LEU A 107 -11.33 -3.09 0.33
N ASN A 108 -11.75 -2.98 1.58
CA ASN A 108 -12.84 -2.07 1.92
C ASN A 108 -12.41 -0.60 1.80
N ILE A 109 -13.14 0.15 0.98
CA ILE A 109 -12.97 1.59 0.84
C ILE A 109 -14.08 2.26 1.64
N ALA A 110 -13.69 3.01 2.68
CA ALA A 110 -14.63 3.78 3.47
C ALA A 110 -15.19 4.96 2.68
N ARG A 111 -14.33 5.62 1.91
CA ARG A 111 -14.69 6.82 1.16
C ARG A 111 -13.69 7.14 0.06
N VAL A 112 -14.20 7.70 -1.03
CA VAL A 112 -13.40 8.38 -2.06
C VAL A 112 -13.78 9.86 -2.10
N LYS A 113 -12.79 10.75 -2.21
CA LYS A 113 -12.99 12.20 -2.30
C LYS A 113 -12.20 12.77 -3.45
N ARG A 114 -12.79 13.69 -4.21
CA ARG A 114 -12.07 14.54 -5.17
C ARG A 114 -11.94 15.95 -4.62
N ASN A 115 -10.76 16.55 -4.80
CA ASN A 115 -10.55 17.97 -4.65
C ASN A 115 -10.33 18.58 -6.04
N LEU A 116 -11.19 19.51 -6.43
CA LEU A 116 -11.16 20.15 -7.75
C LEU A 116 -10.10 21.26 -7.85
N ASP A 117 -9.74 21.88 -6.73
CA ASP A 117 -8.78 22.99 -6.69
C ASP A 117 -7.38 22.52 -7.07
N ASN A 118 -7.01 21.31 -6.66
CA ASN A 118 -5.73 20.69 -6.96
C ASN A 118 -5.83 19.40 -7.77
N ASN A 119 -7.00 19.05 -8.31
CA ASN A 119 -7.25 17.84 -9.09
C ASN A 119 -6.70 16.55 -8.45
N THR A 120 -6.93 16.38 -7.15
CA THR A 120 -6.56 15.16 -6.41
C THR A 120 -7.75 14.26 -6.15
N ILE A 121 -7.48 12.96 -6.04
CA ILE A 121 -8.44 11.95 -5.61
C ILE A 121 -7.85 11.20 -4.43
N ALA A 122 -8.53 11.25 -3.29
CA ALA A 122 -8.16 10.53 -2.08
C ALA A 122 -9.06 9.29 -1.92
N VAL A 123 -8.45 8.12 -1.78
CA VAL A 123 -9.08 6.84 -1.46
C VAL A 123 -8.74 6.50 0.00
N ILE A 124 -9.77 6.33 0.83
CA ILE A 124 -9.65 6.10 2.27
C ILE A 124 -10.08 4.68 2.59
N PHE A 125 -9.21 3.92 3.24
CA PHE A 125 -9.43 2.53 3.63
C PHE A 125 -9.86 2.44 5.10
N ASP A 126 -10.85 1.59 5.38
CA ASP A 126 -11.26 1.22 6.75
C ASP A 126 -11.70 -0.25 6.76
N PRO A 127 -10.95 -1.17 7.39
CA PRO A 127 -9.73 -0.91 8.16
C PRO A 127 -8.55 -0.48 7.26
N PRO A 128 -7.54 0.21 7.81
CA PRO A 128 -6.32 0.55 7.09
C PRO A 128 -5.64 -0.67 6.45
N TYR A 129 -5.17 -0.54 5.20
CA TYR A 129 -4.54 -1.66 4.47
C TYR A 129 -3.16 -1.97 5.05
N PRO A 130 -2.89 -3.20 5.52
CA PRO A 130 -1.63 -3.51 6.15
C PRO A 130 -0.47 -3.52 5.15
N SER A 131 0.70 -3.07 5.60
CA SER A 131 1.97 -3.10 4.86
C SER A 131 2.43 -4.53 4.54
N ARG A 132 1.85 -5.14 3.51
CA ARG A 132 2.09 -6.55 3.17
C ARG A 132 2.42 -6.78 1.69
N LYS A 133 1.72 -6.15 0.75
CA LYS A 133 1.81 -6.44 -0.71
C LYS A 133 1.35 -5.27 -1.62
N ASN A 134 1.49 -5.48 -2.93
CA ASN A 134 0.85 -4.66 -3.97
C ASN A 134 -0.67 -4.79 -3.88
N PHE A 135 -1.37 -3.69 -4.09
CA PHE A 135 -2.80 -3.67 -4.33
C PHE A 135 -3.12 -2.84 -5.57
N TYR A 136 -4.30 -3.08 -6.12
CA TYR A 136 -4.84 -2.36 -7.26
C TYR A 136 -6.04 -1.57 -6.77
N TYR A 137 -6.26 -0.41 -7.37
CA TYR A 137 -7.56 0.23 -7.31
C TYR A 137 -7.94 0.73 -8.70
N CYS A 138 -9.23 0.78 -8.98
CA CYS A 138 -9.70 1.26 -10.27
C CYS A 138 -10.80 2.29 -10.17
N HIS A 139 -10.84 3.13 -11.19
CA HIS A 139 -11.85 4.15 -11.38
C HIS A 139 -12.46 4.01 -12.78
N GLU A 140 -13.78 4.06 -12.88
CA GLU A 140 -14.47 4.22 -14.17
C GLU A 140 -14.59 5.69 -14.54
N THR A 141 -14.41 6.04 -15.82
CA THR A 141 -14.53 7.44 -16.29
C THR A 141 -15.98 7.88 -16.44
N GLN A 142 -16.26 9.13 -16.04
CA GLN A 142 -17.56 9.77 -16.26
C GLN A 142 -17.79 10.17 -17.71
N LYS A 143 -19.09 10.20 -18.07
CA LYS A 143 -19.67 10.61 -19.35
C LYS A 143 -19.20 11.96 -19.86
#